data_AF-G5KGL3-F1
#
_entry.id   AF-G5KGL3-F1
#
_cell.length_a   1.000
_cell.length_b   1.000
_cell.length_c   1.000
_cell.angle_alpha   90.00
_cell.angle_beta   90.00
_cell.angle_gamma   90.00
#
_symmetry.space_group_name_H-M   'P 1'
#
loop_
_entity.id
_entity.type
_entity.pdbx_description
1 polymer ?
#
loop_
_entity_poly.entity_id
_entity_poly.type
_entity_poly.pdbx_seq_one_letter_code
_entity_poly.pdbx_strand_id
1 'polypeptide(L)'
;MEKQTLIDEIDILLDVYAYHIIHKLISSSTTFSQDVLYLVEMLKERRELNVTFLSEHKEDNKRLEEKYDFDLCVNQTLEEEQIANYIMDLEAKIRTGQTIDFVRSVSPILYRLFMRLAKTQIPNLNYFIEDNKNDQYDTWLFHKMKDNQNRIFQHFLSEKRDRNVTTSSLLDLIEGLEFSKEIMDLVKDLRGFEKSVRNPLAHLIKPFDEEELYRTTHFSSQLFLEKIIKLALYTGVRYQSQPFYFDEVNEILKKELKKD
;
A
#
# COMPACT_ATOMS: atom_id res chain seq x y z
N MET A 1 19.99 -4.01 -34.65
CA MET A 1 19.71 -2.58 -34.45
C MET A 1 18.38 -2.42 -33.71
N GLU A 2 17.30 -3.04 -34.17
CA GLU A 2 15.98 -3.02 -33.50
C GLU A 2 15.99 -3.55 -32.05
N LYS A 3 16.75 -4.62 -31.76
CA LYS A 3 16.84 -5.18 -30.39
C LYS A 3 17.49 -4.23 -29.38
N GLN A 4 18.58 -3.55 -29.76
CA GLN A 4 19.26 -2.64 -28.83
C GLN A 4 18.38 -1.42 -28.55
N THR A 5 17.73 -0.87 -29.56
CA THR A 5 16.76 0.23 -29.39
C THR A 5 15.62 -0.19 -28.46
N LEU A 6 15.10 -1.40 -28.59
CA LEU A 6 14.08 -1.92 -27.68
C LEU A 6 14.58 -2.08 -26.23
N ILE A 7 15.82 -2.53 -26.02
CA ILE A 7 16.42 -2.63 -24.69
C ILE A 7 16.58 -1.23 -24.07
N ASP A 8 17.02 -0.24 -24.85
CA ASP A 8 17.16 1.14 -24.39
C ASP A 8 15.80 1.75 -24.03
N GLU A 9 14.74 1.46 -24.79
CA GLU A 9 13.35 1.84 -24.46
C GLU A 9 12.88 1.19 -23.16
N ILE A 10 13.17 -0.10 -22.96
CA ILE A 10 12.81 -0.81 -21.71
C ILE A 10 13.54 -0.20 -20.52
N ASP A 11 14.83 0.15 -20.64
CA ASP A 11 15.61 0.76 -19.56
C ASP A 11 14.96 2.07 -19.06
N ILE A 12 14.55 2.93 -19.99
CA ILE A 12 13.82 4.18 -19.67
C ILE A 12 12.49 3.87 -18.97
N LEU A 13 11.75 2.86 -19.43
CA LEU A 13 10.46 2.48 -18.85
C LEU A 13 10.61 1.87 -17.44
N LEU A 14 11.72 1.19 -17.16
CA LEU A 14 12.03 0.66 -15.82
C LEU A 14 12.24 1.81 -14.83
N ASP A 15 12.93 2.88 -15.23
CA ASP A 15 13.21 4.06 -14.39
C ASP A 15 11.93 4.82 -13.97
N VAL A 16 10.83 4.66 -14.71
CA VAL A 16 9.51 5.21 -14.39
C VAL A 16 8.50 4.14 -13.96
N TYR A 17 8.97 2.92 -13.68
CA TYR A 17 8.17 1.79 -13.20
C TYR A 17 6.97 1.45 -14.11
N ALA A 18 7.10 1.62 -15.43
CA ALA A 18 6.02 1.45 -16.41
C ALA A 18 5.86 -0.02 -16.87
N TYR A 19 5.76 -0.95 -15.93
CA TYR A 19 5.79 -2.39 -16.18
C TYR A 19 4.70 -2.90 -17.13
N HIS A 20 3.51 -2.30 -17.12
CA HIS A 20 2.46 -2.64 -18.08
C HIS A 20 2.88 -2.40 -19.54
N ILE A 21 3.61 -1.31 -19.78
CA ILE A 21 4.10 -0.97 -21.12
C ILE A 21 5.20 -1.96 -21.50
N ILE A 22 6.15 -2.21 -20.60
CA ILE A 22 7.23 -3.17 -20.82
C ILE A 22 6.66 -4.55 -21.14
N HIS A 23 5.71 -5.04 -20.34
CA HIS A 23 5.04 -6.32 -20.56
C HIS A 23 4.40 -6.42 -21.95
N LYS A 24 3.71 -5.37 -22.41
CA LYS A 24 3.16 -5.32 -23.78
C LYS A 24 4.21 -5.37 -24.87
N LEU A 25 5.38 -4.76 -24.67
CA LEU A 25 6.46 -4.76 -25.64
C LEU A 25 7.13 -6.13 -25.77
N ILE A 26 7.25 -6.88 -24.68
CA ILE A 26 8.05 -8.12 -24.65
C ILE A 26 7.23 -9.41 -24.71
N SER A 27 5.95 -9.39 -24.34
CA SER A 27 5.08 -10.59 -24.24
C SER A 27 4.89 -11.38 -25.53
N SER A 28 5.04 -10.74 -26.69
CA SER A 28 4.97 -11.41 -28.01
C SER A 28 6.34 -11.77 -28.59
N SER A 29 7.42 -11.44 -27.88
CA SER A 29 8.79 -11.66 -28.34
C SER A 29 9.29 -13.03 -27.94
N THR A 30 9.87 -13.76 -28.89
CA THR A 30 10.61 -15.01 -28.63
C THR A 30 12.06 -14.75 -28.23
N THR A 31 12.46 -13.48 -28.10
CA THR A 31 13.86 -13.06 -27.97
C THR A 31 14.33 -12.95 -26.52
N PHE A 32 13.40 -12.80 -25.57
CA PHE A 32 13.73 -12.61 -24.15
C PHE A 32 13.62 -13.92 -23.38
N SER A 33 14.46 -14.06 -22.35
CA SER A 33 14.41 -15.21 -21.45
C SER A 33 13.09 -15.29 -20.68
N GLN A 34 12.70 -16.50 -20.28
CA GLN A 34 11.50 -16.72 -19.47
C GLN A 34 11.57 -15.99 -18.11
N ASP A 35 12.76 -15.82 -17.55
CA ASP A 35 12.97 -15.08 -16.31
C ASP A 35 12.64 -13.60 -16.47
N VAL A 36 13.03 -12.98 -17.59
CA VAL A 36 12.70 -11.58 -17.90
C VAL A 36 11.19 -11.41 -18.08
N LEU A 37 10.56 -12.30 -18.87
CA LEU A 37 9.11 -12.27 -19.09
C LEU A 37 8.34 -12.37 -17.76
N TYR A 38 8.73 -13.34 -16.92
CA TYR A 38 8.13 -13.55 -15.61
C TYR A 38 8.30 -12.35 -14.67
N LEU A 39 9.52 -11.84 -14.52
CA LEU A 39 9.79 -10.72 -13.61
C LEU A 39 9.03 -9.45 -14.01
N VAL A 40 8.92 -9.18 -15.31
CA VAL A 40 8.13 -8.04 -15.81
C VAL A 40 6.64 -8.23 -15.56
N GLU A 41 6.10 -9.43 -15.80
CA GLU A 41 4.70 -9.74 -15.51
C GLU A 41 4.42 -9.63 -14.00
N MET A 42 5.29 -10.17 -13.16
CA MET A 42 5.19 -10.06 -11.70
C MET A 42 5.14 -8.59 -11.24
N LEU A 43 6.03 -7.74 -11.76
CA LEU A 43 6.04 -6.31 -11.43
C LEU A 43 4.79 -5.57 -11.94
N LYS A 44 4.26 -5.96 -13.11
CA LYS A 44 2.97 -5.48 -13.62
C LYS A 44 1.86 -5.84 -12.64
N GLU A 45 1.74 -7.11 -12.26
CA GLU A 45 0.70 -7.60 -11.34
C GLU A 45 0.81 -6.92 -9.97
N ARG A 46 2.02 -6.68 -9.47
CA ARG A 46 2.25 -5.87 -8.25
C ARG A 46 1.71 -4.45 -8.37
N ARG A 47 1.95 -3.75 -9.49
CA ARG A 47 1.38 -2.41 -9.74
C ARG A 47 -0.13 -2.42 -9.95
N GLU A 48 -0.69 -3.55 -10.37
CA GLU A 48 -2.14 -3.80 -10.44
C GLU A 48 -2.74 -4.29 -9.11
N LEU A 49 -1.93 -4.32 -8.04
CA LEU A 49 -2.28 -4.79 -6.69
C LEU A 49 -2.67 -6.27 -6.60
N ASN A 50 -2.33 -7.06 -7.63
CA ASN A 50 -2.59 -8.48 -7.71
C ASN A 50 -1.47 -9.30 -7.05
N VAL A 51 -1.45 -9.30 -5.71
CA VAL A 51 -0.47 -10.08 -4.94
C VAL A 51 -0.74 -11.59 -5.00
N THR A 52 -1.94 -12.03 -5.40
CA THR A 52 -2.23 -13.47 -5.52
C THR A 52 -1.40 -14.14 -6.61
N PHE A 53 -0.96 -13.39 -7.63
CA PHE A 53 -0.04 -13.86 -8.66
C PHE A 53 1.21 -14.51 -8.06
N LEU A 54 1.80 -13.91 -7.01
CA LEU A 54 2.99 -14.46 -6.33
C LEU A 54 2.69 -15.78 -5.62
N SER A 55 1.47 -15.90 -5.06
CA SER A 55 1.02 -17.12 -4.40
C SER A 55 0.72 -18.25 -5.37
N GLU A 56 0.37 -17.92 -6.62
CA GLU A 56 0.10 -18.87 -7.70
C GLU A 56 1.40 -19.37 -8.36
N HIS A 57 2.47 -18.57 -8.33
CA HIS A 57 3.76 -18.88 -8.97
C HIS A 57 4.90 -19.15 -7.97
N LYS A 58 4.62 -19.90 -6.89
CA LYS A 58 5.60 -20.16 -5.81
C LYS A 58 6.87 -20.86 -6.26
N GLU A 59 6.79 -21.77 -7.23
CA GLU A 59 7.94 -22.52 -7.72
C GLU A 59 8.91 -21.61 -8.50
N ASP A 60 8.38 -20.76 -9.37
CA ASP A 60 9.18 -19.76 -10.10
C ASP A 60 9.77 -18.73 -9.15
N ASN A 61 8.98 -18.24 -8.18
CA ASN A 61 9.46 -17.32 -7.16
C ASN A 61 10.67 -17.90 -6.43
N LYS A 62 10.55 -19.11 -5.87
CA LYS A 62 11.64 -19.75 -5.13
C LYS A 62 12.89 -19.94 -6.00
N ARG A 63 12.72 -20.37 -7.25
CA ARG A 63 13.84 -20.54 -8.18
C ARG A 63 14.58 -19.23 -8.45
N LEU A 64 13.85 -18.13 -8.62
CA LEU A 64 14.44 -16.82 -8.90
C LEU A 64 15.05 -16.20 -7.63
N GLU A 65 14.42 -16.39 -6.48
CA GLU A 65 14.96 -16.00 -5.16
C GLU A 65 16.33 -16.64 -4.94
N GLU A 66 16.45 -17.95 -5.18
CA GLU A 66 17.72 -18.69 -5.12
C GLU A 66 18.74 -18.23 -6.18
N LYS A 67 18.28 -17.92 -7.40
CA LYS A 67 19.14 -17.49 -8.52
C LYS A 67 19.77 -16.11 -8.26
N TYR A 68 19.01 -15.18 -7.67
CA TYR A 68 19.41 -13.78 -7.53
C TYR A 68 19.76 -13.37 -6.10
N ASP A 69 19.61 -14.25 -5.11
CA ASP A 69 19.80 -13.95 -3.69
C ASP A 69 18.96 -12.74 -3.24
N PHE A 70 17.67 -12.77 -3.61
CA PHE A 70 16.74 -11.67 -3.41
C PHE A 70 15.33 -12.19 -3.12
N ASP A 71 14.71 -11.75 -2.02
CA ASP A 71 13.36 -12.15 -1.63
C ASP A 71 12.31 -11.50 -2.54
N LEU A 72 11.58 -12.29 -3.33
CA LEU A 72 10.50 -11.79 -4.17
C LEU A 72 9.23 -11.55 -3.36
N CYS A 73 9.05 -12.22 -2.22
CA CYS A 73 7.93 -12.01 -1.28
C CYS A 73 8.47 -11.62 0.11
N VAL A 74 8.20 -10.40 0.57
CA VAL A 74 8.83 -9.84 1.78
C VAL A 74 8.13 -10.31 3.07
N ASN A 75 6.84 -10.62 2.97
CA ASN A 75 6.00 -11.00 4.10
C ASN A 75 5.52 -12.45 4.01
N GLN A 76 5.22 -13.04 5.17
CA GLN A 76 4.79 -14.43 5.28
C GLN A 76 3.29 -14.62 5.00
N THR A 77 2.48 -13.60 5.30
CA THR A 77 1.03 -13.65 5.10
C THR A 77 0.62 -12.81 3.91
N LEU A 78 -0.43 -13.26 3.21
CA LEU A 78 -0.99 -12.53 2.06
C LEU A 78 -1.48 -11.13 2.45
N GLU A 79 -2.08 -10.97 3.64
CA GLU A 79 -2.56 -9.67 4.12
C GLU A 79 -1.41 -8.68 4.33
N GLU A 80 -0.30 -9.11 4.95
CA GLU A 80 0.87 -8.26 5.15
C GLU A 80 1.57 -7.92 3.84
N GLU A 81 1.69 -8.89 2.92
CA GLU A 81 2.27 -8.65 1.60
C GLU A 81 1.39 -7.71 0.76
N GLN A 82 0.06 -7.80 0.87
CA GLN A 82 -0.85 -6.85 0.24
C GLN A 82 -0.64 -5.42 0.74
N ILE A 83 -0.45 -5.23 2.06
CA ILE A 83 -0.16 -3.92 2.64
C ILE A 83 1.21 -3.41 2.15
N ALA A 84 2.25 -4.25 2.21
CA ALA A 84 3.58 -3.89 1.74
C ALA A 84 3.59 -3.53 0.25
N ASN A 85 2.96 -4.35 -0.60
CA ASN A 85 2.83 -4.11 -2.04
C ASN A 85 2.08 -2.80 -2.34
N TYR A 86 1.03 -2.49 -1.58
CA TYR A 86 0.32 -1.22 -1.72
C TYR A 86 1.23 -0.03 -1.40
N ILE A 87 2.06 -0.14 -0.35
CA ILE A 87 3.05 0.89 0.00
C ILE A 87 4.11 1.03 -1.10
N MET A 88 4.57 -0.07 -1.70
CA MET A 88 5.49 -0.02 -2.86
C MET A 88 4.88 0.74 -4.03
N ASP A 89 3.60 0.52 -4.34
CA ASP A 89 2.89 1.27 -5.39
C ASP A 89 2.72 2.76 -5.04
N LEU A 90 2.46 3.10 -3.78
CA LEU A 90 2.45 4.49 -3.31
C LEU A 90 3.83 5.17 -3.46
N GLU A 91 4.90 4.46 -3.12
CA GLU A 91 6.27 4.96 -3.28
C GLU A 91 6.62 5.17 -4.75
N ALA A 92 6.25 4.25 -5.64
CA ALA A 92 6.41 4.40 -7.08
C ALA A 92 5.68 5.64 -7.63
N LYS A 93 4.46 5.93 -7.14
CA LYS A 93 3.70 7.15 -7.50
C LYS A 93 4.43 8.43 -7.07
N ILE A 94 4.99 8.45 -5.86
CA ILE A 94 5.78 9.61 -5.38
C ILE A 94 7.01 9.81 -6.25
N ARG A 95 7.79 8.75 -6.47
CA ARG A 95 9.04 8.80 -7.23
C ARG A 95 8.84 9.23 -8.68
N THR A 96 7.66 8.99 -9.25
CA THR A 96 7.29 9.40 -10.61
C THR A 96 6.50 10.72 -10.68
N GLY A 97 6.40 11.46 -9.56
CA GLY A 97 5.74 12.77 -9.51
C GLY A 97 4.22 12.74 -9.62
N GLN A 98 3.59 11.59 -9.39
CA GLN A 98 2.12 11.39 -9.47
C GLN A 98 1.43 11.79 -8.16
N THR A 99 1.67 13.00 -7.65
CA THR A 99 1.20 13.46 -6.33
C THR A 99 -0.32 13.35 -6.16
N ILE A 100 -1.11 13.66 -7.19
CA ILE A 100 -2.57 13.57 -7.15
C ILE A 100 -3.01 12.12 -6.92
N ASP A 101 -2.44 11.18 -7.68
CA ASP A 101 -2.81 9.76 -7.60
C ASP A 101 -2.31 9.12 -6.31
N PHE A 102 -1.14 9.53 -5.82
CA PHE A 102 -0.68 9.21 -4.47
C PHE A 102 -1.72 9.62 -3.42
N VAL A 103 -2.12 10.90 -3.38
CA VAL A 103 -3.09 11.42 -2.41
C VAL A 103 -4.41 10.65 -2.47
N ARG A 104 -4.92 10.36 -3.67
CA ARG A 104 -6.19 9.62 -3.84
C ARG A 104 -6.10 8.19 -3.34
N SER A 105 -4.92 7.58 -3.46
CA SER A 105 -4.62 6.21 -3.05
C SER A 105 -4.43 6.06 -1.52
N VAL A 106 -4.43 7.14 -0.73
CA VAL A 106 -4.13 7.05 0.71
C VAL A 106 -5.25 6.39 1.53
N SER A 107 -6.54 6.63 1.22
CA SER A 107 -7.62 6.17 2.11
C SER A 107 -7.67 4.66 2.36
N PRO A 108 -7.54 3.79 1.33
CA PRO A 108 -7.57 2.34 1.56
C PRO A 108 -6.47 1.85 2.50
N ILE A 109 -5.24 2.37 2.35
CA ILE A 109 -4.11 1.96 3.21
C ILE A 109 -4.29 2.44 4.65
N LEU A 110 -4.80 3.66 4.87
CA LEU A 110 -5.07 4.16 6.21
C LEU A 110 -6.14 3.32 6.92
N TYR A 111 -7.21 2.96 6.21
CA TYR A 111 -8.26 2.10 6.75
C TYR A 111 -7.68 0.76 7.21
N ARG A 112 -6.89 0.10 6.35
CA ARG A 112 -6.25 -1.18 6.67
C ARG A 112 -5.30 -1.08 7.85
N LEU A 113 -4.44 -0.05 7.90
CA LEU A 113 -3.50 0.15 8.98
C LEU A 113 -4.18 0.49 10.31
N PHE A 114 -5.24 1.31 10.31
CA PHE A 114 -5.98 1.65 11.53
C PHE A 114 -6.74 0.42 12.06
N MET A 115 -7.37 -0.34 11.17
CA MET A 115 -8.01 -1.61 11.51
C MET A 115 -7.00 -2.59 12.14
N ARG A 116 -5.82 -2.72 11.53
CA ARG A 116 -4.74 -3.59 12.02
C ARG A 116 -4.21 -3.10 13.37
N LEU A 117 -4.01 -1.80 13.53
CA LEU A 117 -3.60 -1.20 14.80
C LEU A 117 -4.61 -1.50 15.91
N ALA A 118 -5.91 -1.29 15.66
CA ALA A 118 -6.95 -1.59 16.65
C ALA A 118 -6.98 -3.09 17.03
N LYS A 119 -6.74 -3.98 16.07
CA LYS A 119 -6.65 -5.43 16.32
C LYS A 119 -5.51 -5.86 17.23
N THR A 120 -4.46 -5.05 17.41
CA THR A 120 -3.38 -5.36 18.35
C THR A 120 -3.86 -5.41 19.81
N GLN A 121 -4.91 -4.64 20.15
CA GLN A 121 -5.51 -4.63 21.49
C GLN A 121 -6.92 -5.24 21.52
N ILE A 122 -7.58 -5.36 20.37
CA ILE A 122 -8.87 -6.03 20.20
C ILE A 122 -8.76 -7.12 19.12
N PRO A 123 -8.15 -8.29 19.41
CA PRO A 123 -7.89 -9.31 18.39
C PRO A 123 -9.14 -9.80 17.65
N ASN A 124 -10.29 -9.80 18.32
CA ASN A 124 -11.58 -10.20 17.76
C ASN A 124 -12.42 -9.03 17.22
N LEU A 125 -11.80 -7.90 16.84
CA LEU A 125 -12.50 -6.70 16.38
C LEU A 125 -13.52 -6.97 15.26
N ASN A 126 -13.20 -7.87 14.33
CA ASN A 126 -14.09 -8.28 13.24
C ASN A 126 -15.44 -8.83 13.73
N TYR A 127 -15.53 -9.39 14.95
CA TYR A 127 -16.78 -9.88 15.52
C TYR A 127 -17.81 -8.75 15.74
N PHE A 128 -17.33 -7.52 15.89
CA PHE A 128 -18.12 -6.31 16.13
C PHE A 128 -18.40 -5.52 14.85
N ILE A 129 -18.08 -6.08 13.68
CA ILE A 129 -18.28 -5.45 12.38
C ILE A 129 -19.19 -6.35 11.55
N GLU A 130 -20.17 -5.74 10.91
CA GLU A 130 -20.94 -6.34 9.83
C GLU A 130 -20.26 -6.01 8.51
N ASP A 131 -19.76 -7.05 7.85
CA ASP A 131 -19.22 -7.00 6.49
C ASP A 131 -20.41 -6.84 5.53
N ASN A 132 -20.60 -5.61 5.08
CA ASN A 132 -21.64 -5.30 4.11
C ASN A 132 -21.12 -5.67 2.72
N LYS A 133 -21.49 -6.86 2.25
CA LYS A 133 -21.22 -7.28 0.87
C LYS A 133 -21.90 -6.28 -0.08
N ASN A 134 -21.11 -5.50 -0.84
CA ASN A 134 -21.40 -4.57 -1.96
C ASN A 134 -20.67 -3.21 -1.77
N ASP A 135 -20.98 -2.19 -2.58
CA ASP A 135 -20.44 -0.81 -2.49
C ASP A 135 -20.83 -0.03 -1.21
N GLN A 136 -21.22 -0.73 -0.14
CA GLN A 136 -21.60 -0.13 1.13
C GLN A 136 -20.45 -0.25 2.13
N TYR A 137 -20.35 0.74 3.02
CA TYR A 137 -19.39 0.68 4.13
C TYR A 137 -19.74 -0.47 5.07
N ASP A 138 -18.72 -1.14 5.59
CA ASP A 138 -18.83 -1.98 6.79
C ASP A 138 -19.53 -1.20 7.91
N THR A 139 -20.30 -1.88 8.76
CA THR A 139 -20.99 -1.21 9.87
C THR A 139 -20.68 -1.82 11.23
N TRP A 140 -20.60 -0.97 12.25
CA TRP A 140 -20.42 -1.39 13.63
C TRP A 140 -21.67 -2.07 14.20
N LEU A 141 -21.46 -3.22 14.82
CA LEU A 141 -22.46 -3.96 15.57
C LEU A 141 -22.49 -3.45 17.03
N PHE A 142 -22.99 -2.23 17.24
CA PHE A 142 -23.03 -1.58 18.57
C PHE A 142 -23.73 -2.40 19.65
N HIS A 143 -24.71 -3.23 19.30
CA HIS A 143 -25.35 -4.14 20.26
C HIS A 143 -24.35 -5.16 20.82
N LYS A 144 -23.55 -5.81 19.97
CA LYS A 144 -22.50 -6.74 20.39
C LYS A 144 -21.43 -6.06 21.25
N MET A 145 -21.07 -4.82 20.91
CA MET A 145 -20.12 -4.02 21.69
C MET A 145 -20.65 -3.73 23.09
N LYS A 146 -21.94 -3.38 23.22
CA LYS A 146 -22.59 -3.11 24.50
C LYS A 146 -22.66 -4.36 25.38
N ASP A 147 -22.97 -5.51 24.78
CA ASP A 147 -23.08 -6.80 25.48
C ASP A 147 -21.72 -7.30 25.99
N ASN A 148 -20.62 -6.91 25.35
CA ASN A 148 -19.26 -7.33 25.72
C ASN A 148 -18.74 -6.67 27.01
N GLN A 149 -19.37 -5.61 27.51
CA GLN A 149 -19.00 -4.85 28.72
C GLN A 149 -17.52 -4.39 28.80
N ASN A 150 -16.80 -4.36 27.67
CA ASN A 150 -15.43 -3.85 27.61
C ASN A 150 -15.42 -2.32 27.77
N ARG A 151 -14.53 -1.81 28.64
CA ARG A 151 -14.37 -0.36 28.91
C ARG A 151 -14.07 0.45 27.65
N ILE A 152 -13.31 -0.11 26.71
CA ILE A 152 -12.98 0.54 25.43
C ILE A 152 -14.27 0.82 24.65
N PHE A 153 -15.15 -0.18 24.53
CA PHE A 153 -16.42 -0.03 23.84
C PHE A 153 -17.41 0.87 24.59
N GLN A 154 -17.41 0.86 25.92
CA GLN A 154 -18.22 1.79 26.70
C GLN A 154 -17.83 3.24 26.42
N HIS A 155 -16.52 3.53 26.36
CA HIS A 155 -16.03 4.85 26.00
C HIS A 155 -16.40 5.19 24.55
N PHE A 156 -16.15 4.29 23.61
CA PHE A 156 -16.47 4.48 22.19
C PHE A 156 -17.96 4.76 21.94
N LEU A 157 -18.86 4.06 22.65
CA LEU A 157 -20.32 4.20 22.56
C LEU A 157 -20.88 5.35 23.42
N SER A 158 -20.06 6.02 24.24
CA SER A 158 -20.52 7.14 25.08
C SER A 158 -20.87 8.39 24.27
N GLU A 159 -20.35 8.48 23.05
CA GLU A 159 -20.63 9.54 22.09
C GLU A 159 -21.54 9.04 20.95
N LYS A 160 -22.28 9.95 20.32
CA LYS A 160 -23.10 9.61 19.15
C LYS A 160 -22.17 9.37 17.94
N ARG A 161 -22.02 8.11 17.54
CA ARG A 161 -21.19 7.69 16.40
C ARG A 161 -22.03 7.35 15.16
N ASP A 162 -21.43 7.54 13.98
CA ASP A 162 -21.91 6.93 12.75
C ASP A 162 -21.74 5.41 12.85
N ARG A 163 -22.65 4.64 12.22
CA ARG A 163 -22.53 3.19 12.14
C ARG A 163 -21.44 2.76 11.18
N ASN A 164 -21.10 3.57 10.18
CA ASN A 164 -20.12 3.21 9.17
C ASN A 164 -18.71 3.11 9.76
N VAL A 165 -18.04 1.97 9.51
CA VAL A 165 -16.63 1.79 9.84
C VAL A 165 -15.81 2.56 8.82
N THR A 166 -15.37 3.75 9.22
CA THR A 166 -14.50 4.62 8.42
C THR A 166 -13.17 4.81 9.15
N THR A 167 -12.15 5.33 8.47
CA THR A 167 -10.89 5.79 9.10
C THR A 167 -11.14 6.74 10.27
N SER A 168 -12.15 7.61 10.16
CA SER A 168 -12.56 8.51 11.25
C SER A 168 -13.10 7.75 12.45
N SER A 169 -14.02 6.79 12.21
CA SER A 169 -14.60 6.01 13.29
C SER A 169 -13.59 5.04 13.92
N LEU A 170 -12.63 4.54 13.14
CA LEU A 170 -11.51 3.76 13.67
C LEU A 170 -10.58 4.60 14.54
N LEU A 171 -10.28 5.86 14.16
CA LEU A 171 -9.52 6.76 15.04
C LEU A 171 -10.24 6.94 16.38
N ASP A 172 -11.54 7.20 16.37
CA ASP A 172 -12.35 7.35 17.58
C ASP A 172 -12.26 6.11 18.50
N LEU A 173 -12.19 4.90 17.92
CA LEU A 173 -11.97 3.67 18.67
C LEU A 173 -10.54 3.58 19.21
N ILE A 174 -9.55 3.92 18.39
CA ILE A 174 -8.11 3.90 18.72
C ILE A 174 -7.77 4.87 19.85
N GLU A 175 -8.46 6.01 19.95
CA GLU A 175 -8.28 6.96 21.06
C GLU A 175 -8.63 6.38 22.43
N GLY A 176 -9.48 5.34 22.48
CA GLY A 176 -9.78 4.59 23.69
C GLY A 176 -8.80 3.46 24.01
N LEU A 177 -7.80 3.22 23.15
CA LEU A 177 -6.79 2.16 23.29
C LEU A 177 -5.49 2.69 23.93
N GLU A 178 -4.73 1.78 24.54
CA GLU A 178 -3.50 2.14 25.26
C GLU A 178 -2.30 2.17 24.31
N PHE A 179 -2.11 3.26 23.56
CA PHE A 179 -0.94 3.46 22.71
C PHE A 179 -0.02 4.56 23.26
N SER A 180 1.26 4.49 22.88
CA SER A 180 2.19 5.57 23.17
C SER A 180 1.74 6.88 22.49
N LYS A 181 2.13 8.02 23.07
CA LYS A 181 1.84 9.33 22.48
C LYS A 181 2.33 9.42 21.03
N GLU A 182 3.49 8.86 20.74
CA GLU A 182 4.08 8.84 19.40
C GLU A 182 3.18 8.15 18.37
N ILE A 183 2.59 6.99 18.70
CA ILE A 183 1.69 6.27 17.79
C ILE A 183 0.35 7.01 17.68
N MET A 184 -0.16 7.56 18.77
CA MET A 184 -1.39 8.35 18.73
C MET A 184 -1.25 9.60 17.88
N ASP A 185 -0.15 10.35 18.02
CA ASP A 185 0.16 11.52 17.20
C ASP A 185 0.30 11.12 15.72
N LEU A 186 0.95 9.98 15.44
CA LEU A 186 1.07 9.44 14.08
C LEU A 186 -0.30 9.15 13.43
N VAL A 187 -1.20 8.47 14.13
CA VAL A 187 -2.55 8.14 13.62
C VAL A 187 -3.37 9.42 13.41
N LYS A 188 -3.27 10.40 14.33
CA LYS A 188 -3.96 11.69 14.22
C LYS A 188 -3.46 12.50 13.02
N ASP A 189 -2.15 12.54 12.78
CA ASP A 189 -1.56 13.19 11.62
C ASP A 189 -2.05 12.56 10.31
N LEU A 190 -2.03 11.22 10.22
CA LEU A 190 -2.52 10.49 9.05
C LEU A 190 -3.99 10.78 8.75
N ARG A 191 -4.83 10.84 9.80
CA ARG A 191 -6.24 11.20 9.66
C ARG A 191 -6.43 12.67 9.27
N GLY A 192 -5.63 13.57 9.85
CA GLY A 192 -5.65 15.00 9.54
C GLY A 192 -5.38 15.26 8.06
N PHE A 193 -4.39 14.55 7.48
CA PHE A 193 -4.11 14.57 6.06
C PHE A 193 -5.29 14.11 5.21
N GLU A 194 -5.86 12.94 5.54
CA GLU A 194 -6.99 12.41 4.76
C GLU A 194 -8.16 13.40 4.72
N LYS A 195 -8.46 14.03 5.85
CA LYS A 195 -9.54 15.02 5.97
C LYS A 195 -9.25 16.31 5.20
N SER A 196 -8.02 16.83 5.29
CA SER A 196 -7.66 18.16 4.77
C SER A 196 -7.25 18.16 3.30
N VAL A 197 -6.71 17.05 2.80
CA VAL A 197 -6.18 16.95 1.43
C VAL A 197 -6.93 15.94 0.60
N ARG A 198 -6.92 14.66 1.01
CA ARG A 198 -7.48 13.57 0.21
C ARG A 198 -8.96 13.79 -0.05
N ASN A 199 -9.74 14.10 0.99
CA ASN A 199 -11.19 14.25 0.87
C ASN A 199 -11.57 15.37 -0.12
N PRO A 200 -11.03 16.59 -0.01
CA PRO A 200 -11.25 17.61 -1.06
C PRO A 200 -10.82 17.15 -2.45
N LEU A 201 -9.65 16.51 -2.60
CA LEU A 201 -9.11 16.13 -3.92
C LEU A 201 -9.86 14.95 -4.58
N ALA A 202 -10.57 14.15 -3.79
CA ALA A 202 -11.45 13.09 -4.27
C ALA A 202 -12.82 13.63 -4.73
N HIS A 203 -13.27 14.77 -4.22
CA HIS A 203 -14.58 15.35 -4.53
C HIS A 203 -14.52 16.59 -5.44
N LEU A 204 -13.35 17.22 -5.60
CA LEU A 204 -13.16 18.45 -6.36
C LEU A 204 -12.12 18.27 -7.46
N ILE A 205 -12.35 18.94 -8.60
CA ILE A 205 -11.37 19.10 -9.66
C ILE A 205 -10.66 20.43 -9.43
N LYS A 206 -9.41 20.38 -8.95
CA LYS A 206 -8.57 21.56 -8.72
C LYS A 206 -7.12 21.27 -9.10
N PRO A 207 -6.33 22.27 -9.52
CA PRO A 207 -4.89 22.11 -9.66
C PRO A 207 -4.28 21.68 -8.32
N PHE A 208 -3.40 20.69 -8.35
CA PHE A 208 -2.78 20.14 -7.16
C PHE A 208 -1.46 19.46 -7.52
N ASP A 209 -0.40 19.78 -6.78
CA ASP A 209 0.95 19.24 -6.93
C ASP A 209 1.63 19.16 -5.54
N GLU A 210 2.93 18.87 -5.52
CA GLU A 210 3.72 18.76 -4.29
C GLU A 210 3.81 20.10 -3.51
N GLU A 211 3.87 21.23 -4.21
CA GLU A 211 3.92 22.56 -3.58
C GLU A 211 2.58 22.87 -2.90
N GLU A 212 1.47 22.59 -3.56
CA GLU A 212 0.12 22.77 -3.00
C GLU A 212 -0.13 21.83 -1.80
N LEU A 213 0.41 20.60 -1.87
CA LEU A 213 0.39 19.65 -0.76
C LEU A 213 1.09 20.21 0.47
N TYR A 214 2.32 20.70 0.28
CA TYR A 214 3.12 21.29 1.35
C TYR A 214 2.46 22.55 1.91
N ARG A 215 1.90 23.42 1.06
CA ARG A 215 1.17 24.61 1.51
C ARG A 215 -0.04 24.27 2.38
N THR A 216 -0.74 23.19 2.06
CA THR A 216 -1.95 22.75 2.79
C THR A 216 -1.62 22.06 4.11
N THR A 217 -0.57 21.23 4.14
CA THR A 217 -0.31 20.30 5.25
C THR A 217 0.97 20.58 6.02
N HIS A 218 1.86 21.39 5.46
CA HIS A 218 3.25 21.59 5.92
C HIS A 218 4.09 20.29 5.88
N PHE A 219 3.64 19.30 5.12
CA PHE A 219 4.32 18.02 4.90
C PHE A 219 4.47 17.73 3.41
N SER A 220 5.55 17.05 3.04
CA SER A 220 5.73 16.47 1.71
C SER A 220 5.01 15.12 1.61
N SER A 221 4.78 14.67 0.38
CA SER A 221 4.28 13.33 0.07
C SER A 221 5.22 12.25 0.61
N GLN A 222 6.53 12.47 0.51
CA GLN A 222 7.56 11.59 1.07
C GLN A 222 7.43 11.43 2.59
N LEU A 223 7.32 12.54 3.34
CA LEU A 223 7.17 12.48 4.79
C LEU A 223 5.85 11.81 5.19
N PHE A 224 4.81 11.97 4.38
CA PHE A 224 3.55 11.28 4.58
C PHE A 224 3.67 9.77 4.36
N LEU A 225 4.36 9.34 3.30
CA LEU A 225 4.68 7.93 3.06
C LEU A 225 5.49 7.34 4.21
N GLU A 226 6.48 8.05 4.74
CA GLU A 226 7.28 7.61 5.90
C GLU A 226 6.40 7.38 7.14
N LYS A 227 5.38 8.21 7.35
CA LYS A 227 4.39 8.01 8.42
C LYS A 227 3.56 6.74 8.19
N ILE A 228 3.15 6.46 6.95
CA ILE A 228 2.45 5.20 6.59
C ILE A 228 3.36 4.00 6.84
N ILE A 229 4.60 4.04 6.37
CA ILE A 229 5.60 2.97 6.55
C ILE A 229 5.83 2.72 8.04
N LYS A 230 6.00 3.78 8.84
CA LYS A 230 6.20 3.66 10.29
C LYS A 230 5.04 2.94 10.97
N LEU A 231 3.79 3.25 10.59
CA LEU A 231 2.62 2.57 11.14
C LEU A 231 2.52 1.12 10.64
N ALA A 232 2.88 0.85 9.39
CA ALA A 232 2.93 -0.51 8.84
C ALA A 232 3.94 -1.39 9.60
N LEU A 233 5.17 -0.90 9.79
CA LEU A 233 6.21 -1.56 10.58
C LEU A 233 5.76 -1.81 12.02
N TYR A 234 5.15 -0.80 12.67
CA TYR A 234 4.62 -0.93 14.03
C TYR A 234 3.56 -2.03 14.14
N THR A 235 2.75 -2.22 13.10
CA THR A 235 1.73 -3.27 13.05
C THR A 235 2.25 -4.62 12.53
N GLY A 236 3.56 -4.77 12.34
CA GLY A 236 4.21 -6.05 11.99
C GLY A 236 4.37 -6.32 10.49
N VAL A 237 4.04 -5.36 9.61
CA VAL A 237 4.29 -5.47 8.17
C VAL A 237 5.76 -5.20 7.91
N ARG A 238 6.44 -6.10 7.18
CA ARG A 238 7.82 -5.90 6.75
C ARG A 238 7.85 -5.05 5.49
N TYR A 239 8.65 -3.99 5.53
CA TYR A 239 8.86 -3.07 4.42
C TYR A 239 10.26 -2.46 4.50
N GLN A 240 10.90 -2.28 3.34
CA GLN A 240 12.18 -1.58 3.22
C GLN A 240 12.04 -0.50 2.14
N SER A 241 12.34 0.76 2.52
CA SER A 241 12.32 1.89 1.59
C SER A 241 13.64 2.07 0.84
N GLN A 242 14.77 1.65 1.45
CA GLN A 242 16.09 1.75 0.85
C GLN A 242 16.95 0.51 1.15
N PRO A 243 17.46 -0.19 0.12
CA PRO A 243 17.06 -0.04 -1.30
C PRO A 243 15.56 -0.31 -1.50
N PHE A 244 14.97 0.34 -2.52
CA PHE A 244 13.55 0.22 -2.84
C PHE A 244 13.33 -1.03 -3.69
N TYR A 245 12.34 -1.85 -3.31
CA TYR A 245 12.09 -3.15 -3.93
C TYR A 245 12.03 -3.11 -5.47
N PHE A 246 11.30 -2.17 -6.06
CA PHE A 246 11.22 -2.06 -7.53
C PHE A 246 12.55 -1.66 -8.17
N ASP A 247 13.37 -0.84 -7.50
CA ASP A 247 14.71 -0.50 -7.99
C ASP A 247 15.60 -1.76 -8.01
N GLU A 248 15.51 -2.62 -6.99
CA GLU A 248 16.29 -3.86 -6.91
C GLU A 248 15.91 -4.86 -8.00
N VAL A 249 14.61 -5.08 -8.21
CA VAL A 249 14.15 -5.98 -9.28
C VAL A 249 14.46 -5.38 -10.67
N ASN A 250 14.39 -4.05 -10.82
CA ASN A 250 14.82 -3.38 -12.05
C ASN A 250 16.30 -3.63 -12.35
N GLU A 251 17.18 -3.56 -11.34
CA GLU A 251 18.61 -3.86 -11.53
C GLU A 251 18.86 -5.32 -11.93
N ILE A 252 18.07 -6.26 -11.43
CA ILE A 252 18.09 -7.66 -11.89
C ILE A 252 17.67 -7.74 -13.36
N LEU A 253 16.55 -7.10 -13.74
CA LEU A 253 16.05 -7.06 -15.10
C LEU A 253 17.08 -6.45 -16.07
N LYS A 254 17.69 -5.31 -15.73
CA LYS A 254 18.71 -4.65 -16.55
C LYS A 254 19.93 -5.55 -16.78
N LYS A 255 20.30 -6.40 -15.81
CA LYS A 255 21.39 -7.37 -15.97
C LYS A 255 21.00 -8.52 -16.90
N GLU A 256 19.79 -9.05 -16.79
CA GLU A 256 19.33 -10.14 -17.66
C GLU A 256 19.10 -9.64 -19.10
N LEU A 257 18.53 -8.45 -19.29
CA LEU A 257 18.33 -7.84 -20.62
C LEU A 257 19.64 -7.62 -21.39
N LYS A 258 20.76 -7.41 -20.69
CA LYS A 258 22.10 -7.28 -21.30
C LYS A 258 22.73 -8.62 -21.68
N LYS A 259 22.25 -9.73 -21.11
CA LYS A 259 22.70 -11.09 -21.44
C LYS A 259 21.96 -11.66 -22.64
N ASP A 260 20.70 -11.26 -22.82
CA ASP A 260 19.84 -11.66 -23.93
C ASP A 260 20.26 -11.00 -25.24
#